data_AF-A0A447ISL8-F1
#
_entry.id   AF-A0A447ISL8-F1
#
_cell.length_a   1.000
_cell.length_b   1.000
_cell.length_c   1.000
_cell.angle_alpha   90.00
_cell.angle_beta   90.00
_cell.angle_gamma   90.00
#
_symmetry.space_group_name_H-M   'P 1'
#
loop_
_entity.id
_entity.type
_entity.pdbx_description
1 polymer ?
#
loop_
_entity_poly.entity_id
_entity_poly.type
_entity_poly.pdbx_seq_one_letter_code
_entity_poly.pdbx_strand_id
1 'polypeptide(L)'
;MVGFIDAHRDAHGVEPICNILPIAPSTYYDHLAKRADPSRLSDRARQDEALRPEILRVFEENWRVYGVRKVWRQLGREGFDVARCTVARLMKSMGIQGVIRGKPHRTTIPDKKAPCPLDKVNRQFRVPAPNMLWVSDFTYVATWKGFVYVAFVIDAYARKIVGWRVSSSAHAGFVLDALEQAVHDRRPGKGMGLVHHSDRGSQYLSIRYTERLAEAGIEPSVGSVGDSYDNALAETINGLFKAEVIHRRGPWRSLEAVEYATLEWVDWFNNRRLLEPIGNIPPAEAEANFYAALETEPMCAVVANVGDRGDGHVDAGVFPVDFGWKLRVLFVPEILERRCGLTRGAGKDALDAQVIVELVVGFAVAHIGIDQRLHAHSKGSEVSRLAK
;
A
#
# COMPACT_ATOMS: atom_id res chain seq x y z
N MET A 1 33.74 12.25 22.46
CA MET A 1 34.99 13.02 22.58
C MET A 1 34.72 14.52 22.47
N VAL A 2 34.24 15.04 21.33
CA VAL A 2 33.85 16.47 21.19
C VAL A 2 32.84 16.91 22.25
N GLY A 3 31.78 16.14 22.51
CA GLY A 3 30.79 16.48 23.55
C GLY A 3 31.35 16.50 24.98
N PHE A 4 32.44 15.77 25.26
CA PHE A 4 33.11 15.82 26.56
C PHE A 4 33.94 17.11 26.69
N ILE A 5 34.64 17.50 25.61
CA ILE A 5 35.37 18.78 25.55
C ILE A 5 34.37 19.94 25.70
N ASP A 6 33.24 19.91 25.00
CA ASP A 6 32.19 20.92 25.12
C ASP A 6 31.70 21.12 26.56
N ALA A 7 31.52 20.03 27.31
CA ALA A 7 31.00 20.07 28.68
C ALA A 7 32.00 20.60 29.72
N HIS A 8 33.31 20.55 29.42
CA HIS A 8 34.36 20.86 30.40
C HIS A 8 35.32 21.97 29.97
N ARG A 9 35.18 22.50 28.74
CA ARG A 9 36.05 23.55 28.19
C ARG A 9 36.05 24.83 29.04
N ASP A 10 34.94 25.16 29.69
CA ASP A 10 34.81 26.39 30.48
C ASP A 10 35.60 26.30 31.80
N ALA A 11 35.82 25.08 32.31
CA ALA A 11 36.56 24.82 33.55
C ALA A 11 38.06 24.56 33.32
N HIS A 12 38.42 23.93 32.19
CA HIS A 12 39.78 23.42 31.97
C HIS A 12 40.45 23.90 30.68
N GLY A 13 39.73 24.63 29.81
CA GLY A 13 40.21 24.97 28.47
C GLY A 13 40.22 23.77 27.51
N VAL A 14 40.21 24.04 26.20
CA VAL A 14 40.16 22.99 25.17
C VAL A 14 41.48 22.22 25.07
N GLU A 15 42.62 22.92 25.07
CA GLU A 15 43.93 22.31 24.87
C GLU A 15 44.32 21.33 25.99
N PRO A 16 44.13 21.65 27.29
CA PRO A 16 44.43 20.69 28.35
C PRO A 16 43.61 19.40 28.28
N ILE A 17 42.33 19.50 27.87
CA ILE A 17 41.47 18.32 27.67
C ILE A 17 41.94 17.51 26.46
N CYS A 18 42.29 18.17 25.35
CA CYS A 18 42.82 17.52 24.15
C CYS A 18 44.23 16.94 24.33
N ASN A 19 44.98 17.32 25.37
CA ASN A 19 46.24 16.66 25.71
C ASN A 19 46.02 15.32 26.41
N ILE A 20 44.91 15.18 27.13
CA ILE A 20 44.54 13.94 27.86
C ILE A 20 43.76 13.00 26.95
N LEU A 21 42.84 13.53 26.15
CA LEU A 21 42.11 12.77 25.14
C LEU A 21 42.94 12.67 23.86
N PRO A 22 42.99 11.52 23.15
CA PRO A 22 43.76 11.38 21.92
C PRO A 22 43.08 12.08 20.72
N ILE A 23 42.93 13.41 20.78
CA ILE A 23 42.32 14.25 19.73
C ILE A 23 43.09 15.58 19.61
N ALA A 24 43.40 15.97 18.38
CA ALA A 24 44.05 17.26 18.13
C ALA A 24 43.08 18.44 18.37
N PRO A 25 43.52 19.56 18.97
CA PRO A 25 42.72 20.77 19.10
C PRO A 25 42.14 21.28 17.76
N SER A 26 42.91 21.17 16.68
CA SER A 26 42.47 21.52 15.33
C SER A 26 41.26 20.70 14.86
N THR A 27 41.20 19.41 15.20
CA THR A 27 40.04 18.54 14.90
C THR A 27 38.81 18.97 15.67
N TYR A 28 38.96 19.40 16.93
CA TYR A 28 37.85 19.94 17.72
C TYR A 28 37.32 21.24 17.10
N TYR A 29 38.19 22.19 16.75
CA TYR A 29 37.76 23.46 16.14
C TYR A 29 37.21 23.28 14.72
N ASP A 30 37.75 22.34 13.92
CA ASP A 30 37.18 21.98 12.61
C ASP A 30 35.76 21.40 12.77
N HIS A 31 35.54 20.56 13.78
CA HIS A 31 34.20 20.07 14.11
C HIS A 31 33.27 21.20 14.57
N LEU A 32 33.78 22.19 15.33
CA LEU A 32 33.02 23.37 15.73
C LEU A 32 32.66 24.25 14.51
N ALA A 33 33.60 24.44 13.60
CA ALA A 33 33.40 25.20 12.36
C ALA A 33 32.38 24.52 11.43
N LYS A 34 32.41 23.20 11.30
CA LYS A 34 31.41 22.42 10.55
C LYS A 34 30.03 22.43 11.20
N ARG A 35 29.95 22.52 12.54
CA ARG A 35 28.68 22.72 13.26
C ARG A 35 28.10 24.11 13.04
N ALA A 36 28.96 25.13 13.00
CA ALA A 36 28.54 26.52 12.79
C ALA A 36 28.17 26.80 11.33
N ASP A 37 28.87 26.16 10.39
CA ASP A 37 28.68 26.34 8.95
C ASP A 37 28.52 24.98 8.24
N PRO A 38 27.27 24.54 8.02
CA PRO A 38 26.97 23.27 7.34
C PRO A 38 27.50 23.18 5.90
N SER A 39 27.90 24.28 5.26
CA SER A 39 28.50 24.26 3.92
C SER A 39 29.90 23.63 3.92
N ARG A 40 30.57 23.56 5.08
CA ARG A 40 31.88 22.93 5.27
C ARG A 40 31.82 21.42 5.46
N LEU A 41 30.62 20.85 5.54
CA LEU A 41 30.41 19.41 5.56
C LEU A 41 30.71 18.83 4.18
N SER A 42 31.18 17.58 4.14
CA SER A 42 31.31 16.87 2.87
C SER A 42 29.94 16.71 2.21
N ASP A 43 29.89 16.61 0.88
CA ASP A 43 28.63 16.46 0.15
C ASP A 43 27.81 15.27 0.66
N ARG A 44 28.48 14.18 1.02
CA ARG A 44 27.84 13.02 1.66
C ARG A 44 27.19 13.37 2.99
N ALA A 45 27.88 14.12 3.86
CA ALA A 45 27.33 14.50 5.16
C ALA A 45 26.15 15.47 5.02
N ARG A 46 26.19 16.37 4.02
CA ARG A 46 25.07 17.26 3.68
C ARG A 46 23.86 16.47 3.17
N GLN A 47 24.07 15.52 2.27
CA GLN A 47 23.01 14.62 1.77
C GLN A 47 22.41 13.78 2.90
N ASP A 48 23.26 13.23 3.78
CA ASP A 48 22.81 12.47 4.94
C ASP A 48 21.95 13.32 5.87
N GLU A 49 22.34 14.56 6.14
CA GLU A 49 21.58 15.49 6.99
C GLU A 49 20.24 15.86 6.38
N ALA A 50 20.18 16.05 5.06
CA ALA A 50 18.93 16.28 4.34
C ALA A 50 18.01 15.03 4.32
N LEU A 51 18.59 13.82 4.32
CA LEU A 51 17.82 12.57 4.22
C LEU A 51 17.28 12.07 5.57
N ARG A 52 17.95 12.39 6.69
CA ARG A 52 17.49 12.04 8.05
C ARG A 52 16.04 12.44 8.35
N PRO A 53 15.61 13.70 8.14
CA PRO A 53 14.23 14.10 8.42
C PRO A 53 13.22 13.35 7.54
N GLU A 54 13.55 13.06 6.28
CA GLU A 54 12.66 12.30 5.38
C GLU A 54 12.53 10.83 5.79
N ILE A 55 13.65 10.19 6.18
CA ILE A 55 13.61 8.84 6.75
C ILE A 55 12.75 8.82 8.01
N LEU A 56 12.89 9.82 8.89
CA LEU A 56 12.12 9.91 10.12
C LEU A 56 10.63 10.14 9.82
N ARG A 57 10.30 11.06 8.92
CA ARG A 57 8.92 11.33 8.49
C ARG A 57 8.26 10.08 7.95
N VAL A 58 8.90 9.39 7.01
CA VAL A 58 8.41 8.13 6.45
C VAL A 58 8.22 7.08 7.56
N PHE A 59 9.14 6.98 8.51
CA PHE A 59 9.01 6.05 9.63
C PHE A 59 7.82 6.38 10.53
N GLU A 60 7.66 7.65 10.91
CA GLU A 60 6.59 8.16 11.77
C GLU A 60 5.21 8.00 11.13
N GLU A 61 5.05 8.46 9.88
CA GLU A 61 3.79 8.37 9.12
C GLU A 61 3.37 6.92 8.85
N ASN A 62 4.35 6.01 8.70
CA ASN A 62 4.10 4.58 8.56
C ASN A 62 4.12 3.85 9.90
N TRP A 63 3.48 4.49 10.88
CA TRP A 63 3.18 3.91 12.18
C TRP A 63 4.40 3.49 12.96
N ARG A 64 5.62 3.90 12.63
CA ARG A 64 6.87 3.37 13.23
C ARG A 64 7.02 1.85 13.09
N VAL A 65 6.42 1.22 12.08
CA VAL A 65 6.52 -0.24 11.87
C VAL A 65 7.49 -0.63 10.76
N TYR A 66 7.77 0.29 9.83
CA TYR A 66 8.65 0.00 8.70
C TYR A 66 10.10 -0.17 9.12
N GLY A 67 10.68 -1.30 8.71
CA GLY A 67 12.13 -1.49 8.72
C GLY A 67 12.78 -0.90 7.45
N VAL A 68 14.11 -0.98 7.40
CA VAL A 68 14.98 -0.44 6.33
C VAL A 68 14.41 -0.65 4.92
N ARG A 69 13.98 -1.87 4.59
CA ARG A 69 13.49 -2.21 3.25
C ARG A 69 12.24 -1.42 2.88
N LYS A 70 11.27 -1.30 3.80
CA LYS A 70 9.99 -0.61 3.51
C LYS A 70 10.17 0.90 3.52
N VAL A 71 11.01 1.45 4.41
CA VAL A 71 11.39 2.87 4.37
C VAL A 71 12.06 3.21 3.04
N TRP A 72 13.02 2.39 2.60
CA TRP A 72 13.68 2.58 1.30
C TRP A 72 12.69 2.52 0.12
N ARG A 73 11.74 1.57 0.13
CA ARG A 73 10.71 1.49 -0.91
C ARG A 73 9.77 2.69 -0.91
N GLN A 74 9.37 3.17 0.27
CA GLN A 74 8.51 4.34 0.41
C GLN A 74 9.22 5.61 -0.09
N LEU A 75 10.48 5.81 0.31
CA LEU A 75 11.30 6.91 -0.21
C LEU A 75 11.44 6.85 -1.74
N GLY A 76 11.66 5.66 -2.31
CA GLY A 76 11.69 5.49 -3.76
C GLY A 76 10.36 5.84 -4.45
N ARG A 77 9.22 5.56 -3.81
CA ARG A 77 7.89 5.95 -4.30
C ARG A 77 7.66 7.47 -4.24
N GLU A 78 8.31 8.15 -3.30
CA GLU A 78 8.28 9.60 -3.14
C GLU A 78 9.36 10.31 -4.00
N GLY A 79 10.10 9.58 -4.83
CA GLY A 79 11.06 10.14 -5.79
C GLY A 79 12.49 10.28 -5.27
N PHE A 80 12.80 9.77 -4.08
CA PHE A 80 14.17 9.81 -3.55
C PHE A 80 15.06 8.71 -4.15
N ASP A 81 16.12 9.12 -4.86
CA ASP A 81 17.16 8.19 -5.33
C ASP A 81 18.21 7.97 -4.24
N VAL A 82 17.96 6.96 -3.38
CA VAL A 82 18.85 6.63 -2.27
C VAL A 82 19.15 5.14 -2.22
N ALA A 83 20.41 4.81 -1.98
CA ALA A 83 20.83 3.43 -1.79
C ALA A 83 20.26 2.85 -0.48
N ARG A 84 19.82 1.59 -0.52
CA ARG A 84 19.30 0.87 0.67
C ARG A 84 20.29 0.85 1.83
N CYS A 85 21.60 0.75 1.56
CA CYS A 85 22.64 0.76 2.59
C CYS A 85 22.78 2.12 3.29
N THR A 86 22.49 3.22 2.59
CA THR A 86 22.41 4.58 3.17
C THR A 86 21.27 4.66 4.16
N VAL A 87 20.06 4.24 3.76
CA VAL A 87 18.90 4.18 4.65
C VAL A 87 19.19 3.32 5.89
N ALA A 88 19.79 2.13 5.70
CA ALA A 88 20.15 1.24 6.80
C ALA A 88 21.10 1.91 7.81
N ARG A 89 22.15 2.58 7.30
CA ARG A 89 23.15 3.28 8.11
C ARG A 89 22.54 4.45 8.86
N LEU A 90 21.71 5.26 8.20
CA LEU A 90 21.07 6.41 8.82
C LEU A 90 20.05 6.00 9.89
N MET A 91 19.19 5.02 9.59
CA MET A 91 18.27 4.45 10.57
C MET A 91 19.00 3.94 11.82
N LYS A 92 20.10 3.19 11.63
CA LYS A 92 20.95 2.74 12.74
C LYS A 92 21.52 3.90 13.55
N SER A 93 22.01 4.96 12.88
CA SER A 93 22.56 6.14 13.55
C SER A 93 21.52 6.96 14.32
N MET A 94 20.26 6.89 13.90
CA MET A 94 19.12 7.56 14.54
C MET A 94 18.46 6.68 15.62
N GLY A 95 18.89 5.43 15.78
CA GLY A 95 18.30 4.49 16.73
C GLY A 95 16.89 4.00 16.36
N ILE A 96 16.47 4.16 15.10
CA ILE A 96 15.16 3.73 14.63
C ILE A 96 15.22 2.35 13.98
N GLN A 97 14.24 1.51 14.31
CA GLN A 97 14.12 0.15 13.79
C GLN A 97 12.64 -0.20 13.56
N GLY A 98 12.39 -1.01 12.53
CA GLY A 98 11.05 -1.53 12.24
C GLY A 98 10.62 -2.59 13.24
N VAL A 99 9.32 -2.86 13.29
CA VAL A 99 8.75 -3.91 14.14
C VAL A 99 9.08 -5.28 13.55
N ILE A 100 9.62 -6.16 14.38
CA ILE A 100 9.88 -7.57 14.05
C ILE A 100 8.84 -8.41 14.80
N ARG A 101 8.12 -9.29 14.09
CA ARG A 101 7.22 -10.26 14.74
C ARG A 101 8.06 -11.18 15.64
N GLY A 102 7.64 -11.35 16.90
CA GLY A 102 8.26 -12.28 17.83
C GLY A 102 8.19 -13.74 17.34
N LYS A 103 8.91 -14.66 18.00
CA LYS A 103 8.88 -16.09 17.65
C LYS A 103 7.44 -16.62 17.69
N PRO A 104 6.99 -17.37 16.66
CA PRO A 104 5.68 -18.00 16.68
C PRO A 104 5.61 -19.01 17.82
N HIS A 105 4.54 -18.94 18.62
CA HIS A 105 4.23 -19.92 19.65
C HIS A 105 3.24 -20.93 19.04
N ARG A 106 3.62 -22.20 18.95
CA ARG A 106 2.76 -23.25 18.40
C ARG A 106 1.80 -23.72 19.48
N THR A 107 0.52 -23.36 19.38
CA THR A 107 -0.51 -23.68 20.38
C THR A 107 -1.18 -25.04 20.17
N THR A 108 -1.05 -25.66 18.98
CA THR A 108 -1.81 -26.88 18.63
C THR A 108 -0.91 -27.98 18.06
N ILE A 109 -1.03 -29.19 18.61
CA ILE A 109 -0.46 -30.43 18.07
C ILE A 109 -1.61 -31.20 17.41
N PRO A 110 -1.61 -31.40 16.07
CA PRO A 110 -2.70 -32.07 15.37
C PRO A 110 -2.84 -33.55 15.76
N ASP A 111 -4.07 -34.03 15.88
CA ASP A 111 -4.37 -35.46 16.03
C ASP A 111 -4.22 -36.18 14.69
N LYS A 112 -3.29 -37.13 14.61
CA LYS A 112 -2.97 -37.89 13.39
C LYS A 112 -4.06 -38.88 12.96
N LYS A 113 -5.09 -39.10 13.78
CA LYS A 113 -6.12 -40.14 13.55
C LYS A 113 -7.45 -39.61 12.98
N ALA A 114 -7.62 -38.30 12.85
CA ALA A 114 -8.84 -37.73 12.26
C ALA A 114 -8.84 -37.91 10.72
N PRO A 115 -9.91 -38.44 10.10
CA PRO A 115 -10.05 -38.46 8.65
C PRO A 115 -10.00 -37.03 8.11
N CYS A 116 -9.03 -36.76 7.23
CA CYS A 116 -8.84 -35.45 6.61
C CYS A 116 -9.82 -35.32 5.42
N PRO A 117 -10.81 -34.41 5.45
CA PRO A 117 -11.67 -34.14 4.30
C PRO A 117 -10.87 -33.42 3.20
N LEU A 118 -11.28 -33.58 1.94
CA LEU A 118 -10.63 -32.98 0.77
C LEU A 118 -10.60 -31.42 0.87
N ASP A 119 -9.43 -30.90 1.20
CA ASP A 119 -9.04 -29.50 1.13
C ASP A 119 -9.20 -28.97 -0.30
N LYS A 120 -10.14 -28.03 -0.50
CA LYS A 120 -10.36 -27.38 -1.80
C LYS A 120 -9.45 -26.16 -2.03
N VAL A 121 -8.78 -25.65 -0.99
CA VAL A 121 -7.95 -24.43 -1.09
C VAL A 121 -6.49 -24.79 -1.32
N ASN A 122 -6.04 -26.02 -1.02
CA ASN A 122 -4.69 -26.55 -1.30
C ASN A 122 -3.57 -25.56 -0.89
N ARG A 123 -3.84 -24.73 0.14
CA ARG A 123 -2.92 -23.68 0.62
C ARG A 123 -2.50 -22.66 -0.46
N GLN A 124 -3.30 -22.50 -1.51
CA GLN A 124 -3.11 -21.54 -2.60
C GLN A 124 -3.90 -20.26 -2.34
N PHE A 125 -3.36 -19.37 -1.51
CA PHE A 125 -3.98 -18.06 -1.24
C PHE A 125 -3.72 -17.01 -2.33
N ARG A 126 -3.24 -17.43 -3.51
CA ARG A 126 -2.97 -16.55 -4.64
C ARG A 126 -4.11 -16.71 -5.64
N VAL A 127 -5.11 -15.84 -5.52
CA VAL A 127 -6.22 -15.76 -6.47
C VAL A 127 -5.92 -14.76 -7.59
N PRO A 128 -6.46 -14.94 -8.81
CA PRO A 128 -6.13 -14.11 -9.96
C PRO A 128 -6.91 -12.78 -9.99
N ALA A 129 -8.02 -12.66 -9.26
CA ALA A 129 -8.85 -11.44 -9.22
C ALA A 129 -9.38 -11.15 -7.81
N PRO A 130 -9.68 -9.88 -7.49
CA PRO A 130 -10.44 -9.50 -6.31
C PRO A 130 -11.80 -10.22 -6.24
N ASN A 131 -12.30 -10.42 -5.03
CA ASN A 131 -13.59 -11.05 -4.72
C ASN A 131 -13.77 -12.49 -5.25
N MET A 132 -12.67 -13.24 -5.41
CA MET A 132 -12.72 -14.68 -5.67
C MET A 132 -12.60 -15.52 -4.40
N LEU A 133 -11.80 -15.05 -3.43
CA LEU A 133 -11.60 -15.73 -2.15
C LEU A 133 -11.53 -14.71 -1.03
N TRP A 134 -12.49 -14.76 -0.13
CA TRP A 134 -12.42 -14.10 1.16
C TRP A 134 -11.98 -15.10 2.22
N VAL A 135 -11.10 -14.66 3.10
CA VAL A 135 -10.61 -15.43 4.22
C VAL A 135 -10.98 -14.69 5.50
N SER A 136 -11.54 -15.39 6.49
CA SER A 136 -11.90 -14.80 7.76
C SER A 136 -11.31 -15.53 8.96
N ASP A 137 -10.97 -14.73 9.96
CA ASP A 137 -10.53 -15.21 11.26
C ASP A 137 -10.78 -14.12 12.31
N PHE A 138 -10.75 -14.49 13.58
CA PHE A 138 -10.78 -13.53 14.67
C PHE A 138 -9.69 -13.81 15.69
N THR A 139 -9.31 -12.76 16.39
CA THR A 139 -8.31 -12.85 17.44
C THR A 139 -8.75 -12.12 18.70
N TYR A 140 -8.22 -12.51 19.85
CA TYR A 140 -8.52 -11.84 21.12
C TYR A 140 -7.40 -10.89 21.56
N VAL A 141 -7.80 -9.84 22.25
CA VAL A 141 -6.96 -8.76 22.77
C VAL A 141 -7.24 -8.60 24.26
N ALA A 142 -6.19 -8.62 25.07
CA ALA A 142 -6.30 -8.37 26.51
C ALA A 142 -6.53 -6.87 26.78
N THR A 143 -7.51 -6.57 27.62
CA THR A 143 -7.84 -5.24 28.12
C THR A 143 -7.98 -5.28 29.65
N TRP A 144 -8.06 -4.11 30.29
CA TRP A 144 -8.27 -4.04 31.74
C TRP A 144 -9.60 -4.65 32.22
N LYS A 145 -10.61 -4.72 31.34
CA LYS A 145 -11.94 -5.28 31.66
C LYS A 145 -12.09 -6.76 31.27
N GLY A 146 -11.02 -7.40 30.81
CA GLY A 146 -11.04 -8.76 30.25
C GLY A 146 -10.63 -8.77 28.78
N PHE A 147 -11.15 -9.71 28.01
CA PHE A 147 -10.80 -9.86 26.60
C PHE A 147 -11.83 -9.22 25.68
N VAL A 148 -11.33 -8.64 24.60
CA VAL A 148 -12.15 -8.25 23.43
C VAL A 148 -11.71 -9.07 22.23
N TYR A 149 -12.61 -9.29 21.30
CA TYR A 149 -12.42 -10.08 20.10
C TYR A 149 -12.45 -9.16 18.88
N VAL A 150 -11.56 -9.40 17.93
CA VAL A 150 -11.45 -8.65 16.67
C VAL A 150 -11.54 -9.64 15.53
N ALA A 151 -12.61 -9.57 14.73
CA ALA A 151 -12.76 -10.34 13.50
C ALA A 151 -12.25 -9.52 12.30
N PHE A 152 -11.67 -10.21 11.32
CA PHE A 152 -11.32 -9.66 10.02
C PHE A 152 -11.87 -10.55 8.91
N VAL A 153 -12.30 -9.91 7.82
CA VAL A 153 -12.60 -10.53 6.52
C VAL A 153 -11.63 -9.91 5.52
N ILE A 154 -10.86 -10.75 4.85
CA ILE A 154 -9.72 -10.36 4.03
C ILE A 154 -9.90 -10.91 2.62
N ASP A 155 -9.79 -10.06 1.62
CA ASP A 155 -9.70 -10.49 0.23
C ASP A 155 -8.31 -11.03 -0.07
N ALA A 156 -8.21 -12.30 -0.49
CA ALA A 156 -6.94 -12.98 -0.71
C ALA A 156 -6.10 -12.39 -1.86
N TYR A 157 -6.72 -11.69 -2.83
CA TYR A 157 -6.04 -11.14 -4.00
C TYR A 157 -4.95 -10.13 -3.60
N ALA A 158 -5.39 -9.01 -3.01
CA ALA A 158 -4.52 -7.92 -2.58
C ALA A 158 -4.22 -7.97 -1.08
N ARG A 159 -4.78 -8.95 -0.35
CA ARG A 159 -4.81 -9.00 1.13
C ARG A 159 -5.53 -7.81 1.76
N LYS A 160 -6.44 -7.17 1.02
CA LYS A 160 -7.21 -6.02 1.48
C LYS A 160 -8.21 -6.48 2.54
N ILE A 161 -8.23 -5.81 3.68
CA ILE A 161 -9.25 -6.06 4.72
C ILE A 161 -10.54 -5.41 4.24
N VAL A 162 -11.56 -6.23 3.98
CA VAL A 162 -12.86 -5.81 3.43
C VAL A 162 -13.94 -5.69 4.50
N GLY A 163 -13.74 -6.33 5.65
CA GLY A 163 -14.62 -6.19 6.81
C GLY A 163 -13.88 -6.48 8.10
N TRP A 164 -14.32 -5.88 9.19
CA TRP A 164 -13.78 -6.10 10.52
C TRP A 164 -14.79 -5.69 11.60
N ARG A 165 -14.68 -6.31 12.79
CA ARG A 165 -15.53 -5.95 13.93
C ARG A 165 -14.81 -6.21 15.24
N VAL A 166 -14.94 -5.29 16.20
CA VAL A 166 -14.51 -5.48 17.59
C VAL A 166 -15.72 -5.75 18.48
N SER A 167 -15.63 -6.73 19.37
CA SER A 167 -16.71 -7.13 20.27
C SER A 167 -16.17 -7.56 21.63
N SER A 168 -16.97 -7.36 22.68
CA SER A 168 -16.70 -7.88 24.03
C SER A 168 -17.08 -9.36 24.20
N SER A 169 -17.78 -9.94 23.22
CA SER A 169 -18.21 -11.34 23.23
C SER A 169 -17.89 -12.07 21.93
N ALA A 170 -17.50 -13.34 22.04
CA ALA A 170 -17.16 -14.22 20.93
C ALA A 170 -18.37 -14.94 20.30
N HIS A 171 -19.57 -14.35 20.33
CA HIS A 171 -20.76 -14.94 19.71
C HIS A 171 -20.72 -14.85 18.18
N ALA A 172 -21.45 -15.73 17.47
CA ALA A 172 -21.49 -15.70 16.01
C ALA A 172 -21.90 -14.35 15.40
N GLY A 173 -22.66 -13.53 16.13
CA GLY A 173 -23.11 -12.21 15.66
C GLY A 173 -21.99 -11.23 15.30
N PHE A 174 -20.88 -11.17 16.05
CA PHE A 174 -19.84 -10.17 15.73
C PHE A 174 -19.05 -10.53 14.47
N VAL A 175 -18.90 -11.83 14.20
CA VAL A 175 -18.29 -12.32 12.95
C VAL A 175 -19.20 -12.03 11.77
N LEU A 176 -20.53 -12.20 11.97
CA LEU A 176 -21.54 -11.82 10.99
C LEU A 176 -21.47 -10.32 10.69
N ASP A 177 -21.35 -9.45 11.69
CA ASP A 177 -21.22 -8.00 11.47
C ASP A 177 -20.00 -7.65 10.59
N ALA A 178 -18.87 -8.32 10.78
CA ALA A 178 -17.68 -8.14 9.94
C ALA A 178 -17.94 -8.61 8.48
N LEU A 179 -18.67 -9.72 8.31
CA LEU A 179 -19.11 -10.20 6.99
C LEU A 179 -20.09 -9.23 6.34
N GLU A 180 -21.06 -8.69 7.06
CA GLU A 180 -22.02 -7.71 6.55
C GLU A 180 -21.31 -6.46 6.04
N GLN A 181 -20.30 -5.98 6.77
CA GLN A 181 -19.50 -4.85 6.31
C GLN A 181 -18.83 -5.15 4.96
N ALA A 182 -18.25 -6.34 4.79
CA ALA A 182 -17.63 -6.75 3.53
C ALA A 182 -18.65 -6.90 2.39
N VAL A 183 -19.80 -7.52 2.67
CA VAL A 183 -20.88 -7.69 1.68
C VAL A 183 -21.46 -6.34 1.27
N HIS A 184 -21.61 -5.40 2.20
CA HIS A 184 -22.11 -4.06 1.91
C HIS A 184 -21.15 -3.26 1.02
N ASP A 185 -19.86 -3.31 1.33
CA ASP A 185 -18.81 -2.63 0.57
C ASP A 185 -18.66 -3.22 -0.84
N ARG A 186 -18.63 -4.56 -0.95
CA ARG A 186 -18.28 -5.25 -2.20
C ARG A 186 -19.45 -5.66 -3.07
N ARG A 187 -20.66 -5.75 -2.49
CA ARG A 187 -21.90 -6.15 -3.16
C ARG A 187 -21.70 -7.36 -4.09
N PRO A 188 -21.18 -8.49 -3.57
CA PRO A 188 -20.98 -9.68 -4.39
C PRO A 188 -22.32 -10.11 -5.00
N GLY A 189 -22.34 -10.22 -6.33
CA GLY A 189 -23.49 -10.70 -7.09
C GLY A 189 -23.55 -12.22 -7.12
N LYS A 190 -24.76 -12.76 -7.24
CA LYS A 190 -24.97 -14.20 -7.50
C LYS A 190 -24.23 -14.61 -8.79
N GLY A 191 -23.40 -15.64 -8.70
CA GLY A 191 -22.63 -16.16 -9.85
C GLY A 191 -21.22 -15.60 -10.00
N MET A 192 -20.75 -14.74 -9.09
CA MET A 192 -19.34 -14.28 -9.08
C MET A 192 -18.33 -15.38 -8.68
N GLY A 193 -18.80 -16.52 -8.15
CA GLY A 193 -17.92 -17.59 -7.69
C GLY A 193 -17.06 -17.21 -6.48
N LEU A 194 -17.51 -16.24 -5.67
CA LEU A 194 -16.81 -15.83 -4.45
C LEU A 194 -16.87 -16.95 -3.42
N VAL A 195 -15.71 -17.44 -3.02
CA VAL A 195 -15.55 -18.41 -1.93
C VAL A 195 -15.24 -17.67 -0.63
N HIS A 196 -15.94 -18.01 0.44
CA HIS A 196 -15.61 -17.55 1.79
C HIS A 196 -15.03 -18.68 2.62
N HIS A 197 -13.74 -18.56 2.94
CA HIS A 197 -13.00 -19.51 3.75
C HIS A 197 -12.88 -19.04 5.20
N SER A 198 -13.19 -19.91 6.15
CA SER A 198 -12.99 -19.68 7.58
C SER A 198 -12.48 -20.93 8.27
N ASP A 199 -11.88 -20.76 9.45
CA ASP A 199 -11.60 -21.87 10.34
C ASP A 199 -12.90 -22.51 10.87
N ARG A 200 -12.78 -23.74 11.39
CA ARG A 200 -13.89 -24.52 11.99
C ARG A 200 -14.37 -24.00 13.36
N GLY A 201 -14.18 -22.72 13.65
CA GLY A 201 -14.72 -22.10 14.86
C GLY A 201 -16.26 -22.26 14.91
N SER A 202 -16.81 -22.55 16.09
CA SER A 202 -18.26 -22.74 16.26
C SER A 202 -19.09 -21.53 15.84
N GLN A 203 -18.48 -20.33 15.86
CA GLN A 203 -19.05 -19.08 15.36
C GLN A 203 -19.31 -19.13 13.84
N TYR A 204 -18.33 -19.59 13.06
CA TYR A 204 -18.38 -19.69 11.61
C TYR A 204 -19.28 -20.83 11.12
N LEU A 205 -19.49 -21.84 11.97
CA LEU A 205 -20.39 -22.97 11.70
C LEU A 205 -21.84 -22.71 12.14
N SER A 206 -22.15 -21.52 12.65
CA SER A 206 -23.51 -21.20 13.08
C SER A 206 -24.47 -21.12 11.89
N ILE A 207 -25.70 -21.60 12.10
CA ILE A 207 -26.76 -21.62 11.07
C ILE A 207 -26.94 -20.23 10.43
N ARG A 208 -27.04 -19.18 11.26
CA ARG A 208 -27.19 -17.80 10.81
C ARG A 208 -26.06 -17.34 9.89
N TYR A 209 -24.82 -17.75 10.17
CA TYR A 209 -23.67 -17.37 9.36
C TYR A 209 -23.71 -18.07 7.99
N THR A 210 -24.00 -19.37 7.98
CA THR A 210 -24.11 -20.15 6.74
C THR A 210 -25.31 -19.75 5.87
N GLU A 211 -26.45 -19.43 6.49
CA GLU A 211 -27.64 -18.91 5.79
C GLU A 211 -27.32 -17.58 5.12
N ARG A 212 -26.68 -16.66 5.84
CA ARG A 212 -26.36 -15.35 5.29
C ARG A 212 -25.37 -15.40 4.12
N LEU A 213 -24.39 -16.31 4.16
CA LEU A 213 -23.49 -16.57 3.03
C LEU A 213 -24.27 -17.05 1.80
N ALA A 214 -25.22 -17.97 1.98
CA ALA A 214 -26.07 -18.43 0.89
C ALA A 214 -26.95 -17.31 0.32
N GLU A 215 -27.52 -16.46 1.17
CA GLU A 215 -28.29 -15.28 0.75
C GLU A 215 -27.44 -14.28 -0.05
N ALA A 216 -26.18 -14.10 0.33
CA ALA A 216 -25.20 -13.28 -0.39
C ALA A 216 -24.71 -13.91 -1.72
N GLY A 217 -25.05 -15.17 -2.00
CA GLY A 217 -24.51 -15.90 -3.14
C GLY A 217 -23.02 -16.24 -3.00
N ILE A 218 -22.54 -16.38 -1.77
CA ILE A 218 -21.16 -16.68 -1.42
C ILE A 218 -21.03 -18.16 -1.08
N GLU A 219 -20.04 -18.85 -1.66
CA GLU A 219 -19.81 -20.26 -1.42
C GLU A 219 -18.98 -20.48 -0.14
N PRO A 220 -19.53 -21.15 0.90
CA PRO A 220 -18.76 -21.43 2.09
C PRO A 220 -17.70 -22.50 1.83
N SER A 221 -16.49 -22.26 2.32
CA SER A 221 -15.39 -23.20 2.40
C SER A 221 -14.88 -23.23 3.84
N VAL A 222 -14.59 -24.42 4.37
CA VAL A 222 -14.18 -24.56 5.77
C VAL A 222 -12.95 -25.44 5.85
N GLY A 223 -11.91 -24.98 6.56
CA GLY A 223 -10.65 -25.71 6.76
C GLY A 223 -10.83 -27.07 7.46
N SER A 224 -9.86 -27.97 7.34
CA SER A 224 -9.86 -29.27 8.00
C SER A 224 -9.61 -29.16 9.52
N VAL A 225 -10.04 -30.14 10.32
CA VAL A 225 -9.84 -30.10 11.78
C VAL A 225 -8.34 -30.20 12.10
N GLY A 226 -7.78 -29.17 12.73
CA GLY A 226 -6.42 -29.21 13.27
C GLY A 226 -5.29 -28.90 12.29
N ASP A 227 -5.59 -28.39 11.09
CA ASP A 227 -4.58 -27.90 10.15
C ASP A 227 -4.51 -26.35 10.18
N SER A 228 -3.56 -25.81 10.94
CA SER A 228 -3.31 -24.37 11.03
C SER A 228 -2.81 -23.74 9.72
N TYR A 229 -2.56 -24.54 8.67
CA TYR A 229 -2.13 -24.04 7.36
C TYR A 229 -3.30 -23.62 6.46
N ASP A 230 -4.54 -24.02 6.78
CA ASP A 230 -5.73 -23.74 5.95
C ASP A 230 -6.15 -22.26 6.03
N ASN A 231 -5.82 -21.57 7.12
CA ASN A 231 -6.13 -20.15 7.34
C ASN A 231 -4.88 -19.25 7.50
N ALA A 232 -3.74 -19.69 6.96
CA ALA A 232 -2.44 -19.02 7.16
C ALA A 232 -2.41 -17.55 6.72
N LEU A 233 -3.25 -17.16 5.74
CA LEU A 233 -3.38 -15.77 5.31
C LEU A 233 -3.98 -14.90 6.43
N ALA A 234 -5.11 -15.31 7.01
CA ALA A 234 -5.74 -14.54 8.08
C ALA A 234 -4.86 -14.51 9.33
N GLU A 235 -4.22 -15.63 9.69
CA GLU A 235 -3.27 -15.69 10.80
C GLU A 235 -2.06 -14.75 10.60
N THR A 236 -1.63 -14.58 9.35
CA THR A 236 -0.61 -13.59 9.00
C THR A 236 -1.09 -12.16 9.25
N ILE A 237 -2.35 -11.84 8.94
CA ILE A 237 -2.90 -10.51 9.23
C ILE A 237 -3.10 -10.33 10.74
N ASN A 238 -3.65 -11.33 11.43
CA ASN A 238 -3.90 -11.30 12.88
C ASN A 238 -2.63 -11.05 13.69
N GLY A 239 -1.55 -11.79 13.44
CA GLY A 239 -0.32 -11.51 14.19
C GLY A 239 0.40 -10.22 13.73
N LEU A 240 0.09 -9.67 12.54
CA LEU A 240 0.61 -8.34 12.14
C LEU A 240 -0.12 -7.28 12.95
N PHE A 241 -1.45 -7.35 13.02
CA PHE A 241 -2.27 -6.52 13.88
C PHE A 241 -1.80 -6.60 15.34
N LYS A 242 -1.56 -7.81 15.86
CA LYS A 242 -1.06 -7.96 17.23
C LYS A 242 0.31 -7.33 17.44
N ALA A 243 1.26 -7.53 16.54
CA ALA A 243 2.61 -6.99 16.68
C ALA A 243 2.67 -5.46 16.51
N GLU A 244 1.91 -4.93 15.55
CA GLU A 244 2.00 -3.53 15.13
C GLU A 244 1.10 -2.60 15.96
N VAL A 245 -0.01 -3.13 16.46
CA VAL A 245 -0.99 -2.37 17.23
C VAL A 245 -0.98 -2.86 18.67
N ILE A 246 -1.44 -4.10 18.89
CA ILE A 246 -1.84 -4.56 20.23
C ILE A 246 -0.70 -4.59 21.23
N HIS A 247 0.42 -5.24 20.88
CA HIS A 247 1.56 -5.39 21.78
C HIS A 247 2.32 -4.08 21.98
N ARG A 248 2.28 -3.19 20.99
CA ARG A 248 3.10 -1.97 20.98
C ARG A 248 2.39 -0.77 21.58
N ARG A 249 1.09 -0.63 21.35
CA ARG A 249 0.27 0.50 21.85
C ARG A 249 -0.48 0.16 23.14
N GLY A 250 -0.48 -1.10 23.57
CA GLY A 250 -1.03 -1.50 24.86
C GLY A 250 -0.24 -0.92 26.05
N PRO A 251 -0.76 -1.07 27.29
CA PRO A 251 -1.96 -1.83 27.65
C PRO A 251 -3.28 -1.12 27.29
N TRP A 252 -4.32 -1.91 26.97
CA TRP A 252 -5.61 -1.41 26.48
C TRP A 252 -6.63 -1.26 27.61
N ARG A 253 -7.29 -0.09 27.68
CA ARG A 253 -8.23 0.23 28.77
C ARG A 253 -9.67 -0.22 28.51
N SER A 254 -10.10 -0.19 27.25
CA SER A 254 -11.50 -0.43 26.90
C SER A 254 -11.66 -0.99 25.48
N LEU A 255 -12.88 -1.44 25.17
CA LEU A 255 -13.25 -1.92 23.84
C LEU A 255 -13.11 -0.81 22.80
N GLU A 256 -13.58 0.39 23.12
CA GLU A 256 -13.60 1.55 22.23
C GLU A 256 -12.17 1.96 21.84
N ALA A 257 -11.21 1.83 22.75
CA ALA A 257 -9.81 2.10 22.46
C ALA A 257 -9.23 1.10 21.44
N VAL A 258 -9.58 -0.19 21.57
CA VAL A 258 -9.17 -1.23 20.61
C VAL A 258 -9.88 -1.05 19.28
N GLU A 259 -11.17 -0.75 19.29
CA GLU A 259 -11.96 -0.47 18.09
C GLU A 259 -11.40 0.72 17.30
N TYR A 260 -11.15 1.84 17.96
CA TYR A 260 -10.57 3.03 17.32
C TYR A 260 -9.18 2.74 16.73
N ALA A 261 -8.31 2.06 17.48
CA ALA A 261 -7.00 1.69 16.97
C ALA A 261 -7.07 0.67 15.81
N THR A 262 -8.09 -0.19 15.80
CA THR A 262 -8.33 -1.14 14.71
C THR A 262 -8.80 -0.41 13.46
N LEU A 263 -9.72 0.56 13.58
CA LEU A 263 -10.14 1.43 12.48
C LEU A 263 -8.95 2.13 11.82
N GLU A 264 -8.14 2.84 12.61
CA GLU A 264 -6.97 3.58 12.10
C GLU A 264 -5.96 2.62 11.43
N TRP A 265 -5.75 1.45 12.02
CA TRP A 265 -4.81 0.47 11.47
C TRP A 265 -5.33 -0.17 10.19
N VAL A 266 -6.61 -0.49 10.09
CA VAL A 266 -7.23 -1.05 8.87
C VAL A 266 -7.17 -0.05 7.72
N ASP A 267 -7.49 1.22 7.95
CA ASP A 267 -7.32 2.29 6.95
C ASP A 267 -5.88 2.35 6.46
N TRP A 268 -4.92 2.48 7.38
CA TRP A 268 -3.50 2.53 7.02
C TRP A 268 -3.05 1.25 6.31
N PHE A 269 -3.48 0.08 6.78
CA PHE A 269 -3.15 -1.21 6.20
C PHE A 269 -3.62 -1.31 4.75
N ASN A 270 -4.85 -0.88 4.46
CA ASN A 270 -5.41 -0.96 3.12
C ASN A 270 -4.82 0.09 2.17
N ASN A 271 -4.65 1.33 2.66
CA ASN A 271 -4.41 2.47 1.78
C ASN A 271 -2.94 2.90 1.70
N ARG A 272 -2.10 2.53 2.68
CA ARG A 272 -0.71 3.02 2.77
C ARG A 272 0.33 1.93 2.97
N ARG A 273 -0.05 0.79 3.57
CA ARG A 273 0.91 -0.26 3.92
C ARG A 273 1.49 -0.96 2.70
N LEU A 274 2.81 -0.90 2.54
CA LEU A 274 3.51 -1.67 1.52
C LEU A 274 3.56 -3.16 1.90
N LEU A 275 3.06 -4.00 1.00
CA LEU A 275 3.11 -5.46 1.11
C LEU A 275 3.97 -6.06 0.00
N GLU A 276 5.02 -6.77 0.40
CA GLU A 276 5.93 -7.46 -0.52
C GLU A 276 5.23 -8.44 -1.48
N PRO A 277 4.26 -9.27 -1.05
CA PRO A 277 3.62 -10.27 -1.91
C PRO A 277 2.88 -9.71 -3.12
N ILE A 278 2.47 -8.44 -3.06
CA ILE A 278 1.76 -7.74 -4.14
C ILE A 278 2.65 -6.69 -4.84
N GLY A 279 3.98 -6.78 -4.68
CA GLY A 279 4.92 -5.90 -5.37
C GLY A 279 5.44 -4.71 -4.55
N ASN A 280 5.17 -4.65 -3.25
CA ASN A 280 5.45 -3.49 -2.37
C ASN A 280 4.62 -2.26 -2.73
N ILE A 281 3.33 -2.47 -2.98
CA ILE A 281 2.31 -1.42 -3.10
C ILE A 281 1.22 -1.63 -2.02
N PRO A 282 0.40 -0.62 -1.73
CA PRO A 282 -0.77 -0.78 -0.86
C PRO A 282 -1.82 -1.76 -1.41
N PRO A 283 -2.55 -2.51 -0.55
CA PRO A 283 -3.65 -3.36 -0.98
C PRO A 283 -4.70 -2.68 -1.85
N ALA A 284 -5.11 -1.46 -1.50
CA ALA A 284 -6.07 -0.69 -2.28
C ALA A 284 -5.54 -0.32 -3.67
N GLU A 285 -4.24 0.00 -3.78
CA GLU A 285 -3.59 0.30 -5.06
C GLU A 285 -3.49 -0.95 -5.95
N ALA A 286 -3.13 -2.11 -5.38
CA ALA A 286 -3.08 -3.36 -6.14
C ALA A 286 -4.45 -3.73 -6.72
N GLU A 287 -5.51 -3.54 -5.94
CA GLU A 287 -6.88 -3.76 -6.40
C GLU A 287 -7.32 -2.74 -7.45
N ALA A 288 -7.01 -1.45 -7.25
CA ALA A 288 -7.33 -0.41 -8.24
C ALA A 288 -6.63 -0.67 -9.58
N ASN A 289 -5.36 -1.11 -9.55
CA ASN A 289 -4.61 -1.47 -10.75
C ASN A 289 -5.26 -2.64 -11.51
N PHE A 290 -5.85 -3.61 -10.80
CA PHE A 290 -6.57 -4.71 -11.44
C PHE A 290 -7.79 -4.20 -12.22
N TYR A 291 -8.63 -3.38 -11.59
CA TYR A 291 -9.83 -2.84 -12.24
C TYR A 291 -9.47 -1.88 -13.39
N ALA A 292 -8.45 -1.04 -13.23
CA ALA A 292 -7.95 -0.19 -14.32
C ALA A 292 -7.46 -0.99 -15.53
N ALA A 293 -6.80 -2.14 -15.31
CA ALA A 293 -6.38 -3.03 -16.39
C ALA A 293 -7.59 -3.62 -17.14
N LEU A 294 -8.64 -4.03 -16.43
CA LEU A 294 -9.88 -4.53 -17.03
C LEU A 294 -10.63 -3.48 -17.86
N GLU A 295 -10.50 -2.19 -17.54
CA GLU A 295 -11.08 -1.10 -18.34
C GLU A 295 -10.25 -0.78 -19.59
N THR A 296 -8.95 -1.10 -19.58
CA THR A 296 -8.04 -0.81 -20.68
C THR A 296 -8.08 -1.89 -21.78
N GLU A 297 -8.25 -3.17 -21.41
CA GLU A 297 -8.41 -4.28 -22.36
C GLU A 297 -9.58 -4.11 -23.36
N PRO A 298 -10.80 -3.68 -22.96
CA PRO A 298 -11.88 -3.43 -23.90
C PRO A 298 -11.61 -2.20 -24.80
N MET A 299 -10.88 -1.19 -24.34
CA MET A 299 -10.50 -0.06 -25.20
C MET A 299 -9.48 -0.44 -26.28
N CYS A 300 -8.48 -1.28 -25.97
CA CYS A 300 -7.52 -1.74 -26.97
C CYS A 300 -8.18 -2.66 -28.02
N ALA A 301 -9.15 -3.49 -27.62
CA ALA A 301 -9.92 -4.33 -28.53
C ALA A 301 -10.89 -3.53 -29.42
N VAL A 302 -11.45 -2.43 -28.92
CA VAL A 302 -12.30 -1.52 -29.71
C VAL A 302 -11.47 -0.71 -30.70
N VAL A 303 -10.28 -0.22 -30.31
CA VAL A 303 -9.38 0.49 -31.24
C VAL A 303 -8.85 -0.45 -32.33
N ALA A 304 -8.54 -1.71 -32.01
CA ALA A 304 -8.15 -2.71 -33.00
C ALA A 304 -9.26 -3.05 -34.01
N ASN A 305 -10.54 -3.04 -33.59
CA ASN A 305 -11.68 -3.32 -34.47
C ASN A 305 -12.14 -2.11 -35.31
N VAL A 306 -11.72 -0.88 -34.99
CA VAL A 306 -12.03 0.32 -35.77
C VAL A 306 -11.05 0.50 -36.96
N GLY A 307 -9.93 -0.25 -36.97
CA GLY A 307 -8.90 -0.15 -38.01
C GLY A 307 -9.03 -1.12 -39.19
N ASP A 308 -9.96 -2.08 -39.18
CA ASP A 308 -9.99 -3.16 -40.17
C ASP A 308 -11.39 -3.39 -40.75
N ARG A 309 -11.78 -2.51 -41.69
CA ARG A 309 -12.80 -2.81 -42.70
C ARG A 309 -12.13 -2.72 -44.07
N GLY A 310 -11.36 -3.75 -44.40
CA GLY A 310 -10.78 -3.98 -45.72
C GLY A 310 -10.49 -5.46 -45.92
N ASP A 311 -11.47 -6.17 -46.47
CA ASP A 311 -11.37 -7.40 -47.26
C ASP A 311 -10.45 -8.56 -46.80
N GLY A 312 -11.08 -9.63 -46.31
CA GLY A 312 -10.81 -10.99 -46.81
C GLY A 312 -9.75 -11.84 -46.09
N HIS A 313 -10.19 -13.06 -45.76
CA HIS A 313 -9.43 -14.25 -45.35
C HIS A 313 -9.16 -14.42 -43.85
N VAL A 314 -9.87 -15.39 -43.26
CA VAL A 314 -9.65 -15.94 -41.93
C VAL A 314 -8.58 -17.04 -42.01
N ASP A 315 -7.43 -16.81 -41.39
CA ASP A 315 -6.49 -17.88 -41.05
C ASP A 315 -6.42 -18.03 -39.52
N ALA A 316 -6.77 -19.24 -39.06
CA ALA A 316 -6.70 -19.64 -37.66
C ALA A 316 -5.24 -19.92 -37.27
N GLY A 317 -4.58 -18.93 -36.66
CA GLY A 317 -3.26 -19.05 -36.08
C GLY A 317 -3.30 -19.07 -34.56
N VAL A 318 -3.08 -20.25 -33.96
CA VAL A 318 -2.81 -20.43 -32.53
C VAL A 318 -1.50 -19.72 -32.18
N PHE A 319 -1.53 -18.74 -31.27
CA PHE A 319 -0.32 -18.17 -30.68
C PHE A 319 -0.25 -18.48 -29.17
N PRO A 320 0.91 -18.94 -28.67
CA PRO A 320 1.08 -19.30 -27.27
C PRO A 320 1.30 -18.04 -26.40
N VAL A 321 0.68 -18.04 -25.23
CA VAL A 321 0.86 -17.05 -24.17
C VAL A 321 2.14 -17.35 -23.39
N ASP A 322 3.19 -16.55 -23.63
CA ASP A 322 4.37 -16.47 -22.76
C ASP A 322 4.38 -15.12 -22.03
N PHE A 323 4.07 -15.15 -20.72
CA PHE A 323 4.09 -13.98 -19.84
C PHE A 323 5.52 -13.71 -19.33
N GLY A 324 6.21 -12.76 -19.96
CA GLY A 324 7.48 -12.21 -19.51
C GLY A 324 7.38 -10.72 -19.17
N TRP A 325 7.15 -10.39 -17.90
CA TRP A 325 7.14 -9.00 -17.43
C TRP A 325 8.54 -8.37 -17.46
N LYS A 326 8.79 -7.46 -18.41
CA LYS A 326 9.78 -6.37 -18.30
C LYS A 326 9.33 -5.18 -19.15
N LEU A 327 8.47 -4.31 -18.60
CA LEU A 327 8.33 -2.96 -19.13
C LEU A 327 9.28 -2.03 -18.36
N ARG A 328 10.44 -1.76 -18.97
CA ARG A 328 11.23 -0.56 -18.67
C ARG A 328 10.53 0.58 -19.38
N VAL A 329 9.87 1.46 -18.64
CA VAL A 329 9.47 2.77 -19.16
C VAL A 329 10.75 3.60 -19.25
N LEU A 330 11.32 3.69 -20.45
CA LEU A 330 12.28 4.73 -20.81
C LEU A 330 11.62 5.57 -21.89
N PHE A 331 11.12 6.74 -21.47
CA PHE A 331 10.78 7.82 -22.38
C PHE A 331 12.11 8.45 -22.84
N VAL A 332 12.48 8.26 -24.11
CA VAL A 332 13.51 9.04 -24.80
C VAL A 332 13.01 9.30 -26.22
N PRO A 333 12.81 10.56 -26.65
CA PRO A 333 12.34 10.88 -27.99
C PRO A 333 13.54 11.06 -28.92
N GLU A 334 14.07 9.98 -29.49
CA GLU A 334 15.03 10.08 -30.59
C GLU A 334 15.13 8.73 -31.30
N ILE A 335 14.32 8.54 -32.36
CA ILE A 335 14.56 7.69 -33.55
C ILE A 335 13.34 7.93 -34.45
N LEU A 336 13.38 9.02 -35.22
CA LEU A 336 12.46 9.27 -36.32
C LEU A 336 13.22 9.86 -37.52
N GLU A 337 14.43 9.36 -37.78
CA GLU A 337 15.23 9.83 -38.92
C GLU A 337 16.10 8.79 -39.64
N ARG A 338 15.92 7.49 -39.38
CA ARG A 338 16.62 6.45 -40.17
C ARG A 338 15.77 5.21 -40.43
N ARG A 339 14.64 5.35 -41.13
CA ARG A 339 14.05 4.21 -41.88
C ARG A 339 12.92 4.51 -42.88
N CYS A 340 12.86 5.69 -43.50
CA CYS A 340 11.98 5.89 -44.66
C CYS A 340 12.71 6.70 -45.73
N GLY A 341 13.58 6.05 -46.49
CA GLY A 341 13.99 6.58 -47.78
C GLY A 341 12.86 6.35 -48.78
N LEU A 342 12.11 7.40 -49.13
CA LEU A 342 11.24 7.40 -50.30
C LEU A 342 11.30 8.76 -50.99
N THR A 343 11.76 8.71 -52.23
CA THR A 343 11.86 9.79 -53.20
C THR A 343 10.50 10.21 -53.74
N ARG A 344 10.42 11.49 -54.11
CA ARG A 344 9.31 12.19 -54.77
C ARG A 344 8.57 11.37 -55.82
N GLY A 345 7.24 11.43 -55.82
CA GLY A 345 6.42 11.07 -56.98
C GLY A 345 4.93 10.92 -56.72
N ALA A 346 4.20 12.02 -56.83
CA ALA A 346 2.81 12.15 -57.29
C ALA A 346 1.66 11.41 -56.57
N GLY A 347 0.71 12.21 -56.08
CA GLY A 347 -0.72 11.95 -56.29
C GLY A 347 -1.56 11.73 -55.04
N LYS A 348 -2.31 12.77 -54.66
CA LYS A 348 -3.62 12.78 -53.97
C LYS A 348 -3.83 11.76 -52.84
N ASP A 349 -3.79 12.24 -51.60
CA ASP A 349 -4.87 12.13 -50.60
C ASP A 349 -4.37 12.77 -49.29
N ALA A 350 -4.60 14.09 -49.19
CA ALA A 350 -4.29 14.90 -48.01
C ALA A 350 -5.59 15.43 -47.43
N LEU A 351 -6.37 14.52 -46.84
CA LEU A 351 -7.51 14.80 -45.97
C LEU A 351 -7.69 13.51 -45.17
N ASP A 352 -7.07 13.43 -43.99
CA ASP A 352 -7.46 12.53 -42.88
C ASP A 352 -6.52 12.57 -41.67
N ALA A 353 -5.38 13.28 -41.74
CA ALA A 353 -4.48 13.43 -40.59
C ALA A 353 -4.83 14.59 -39.64
N GLN A 354 -5.90 15.37 -39.90
CA GLN A 354 -6.24 16.57 -39.11
C GLN A 354 -7.50 16.41 -38.25
N VAL A 355 -8.24 15.29 -38.35
CA VAL A 355 -9.46 15.06 -37.55
C VAL A 355 -9.18 14.30 -36.24
N ILE A 356 -8.04 13.59 -36.13
CA ILE A 356 -7.73 12.81 -34.92
C ILE A 356 -7.12 13.68 -33.78
N VAL A 357 -6.61 14.87 -34.10
CA VAL A 357 -6.02 15.77 -33.07
C VAL A 357 -7.08 16.63 -32.37
N GLU A 358 -8.23 16.95 -33.01
CA GLU A 358 -9.29 17.73 -32.36
C GLU A 358 -10.22 16.90 -31.45
N LEU A 359 -10.36 15.59 -31.68
CA LEU A 359 -11.22 14.76 -30.81
C LEU A 359 -10.57 14.42 -29.45
N VAL A 360 -9.23 14.37 -29.38
CA VAL A 360 -8.51 14.04 -28.13
C VAL A 360 -8.31 15.28 -27.24
N VAL A 361 -8.28 16.49 -27.82
CA VAL A 361 -8.17 17.74 -27.04
C VAL A 361 -9.55 18.31 -26.65
N GLY A 362 -10.61 18.01 -27.41
CA GLY A 362 -11.98 18.48 -27.13
C GLY A 362 -12.68 17.81 -25.93
N PHE A 363 -12.33 16.57 -25.59
CA PHE A 363 -12.97 15.86 -24.46
C PHE A 363 -12.34 16.19 -23.09
N ALA A 364 -11.11 16.69 -23.06
CA ALA A 364 -10.40 17.03 -21.83
C ALA A 364 -10.83 18.39 -21.21
N VAL A 365 -11.57 19.24 -21.95
CA VAL A 365 -12.01 20.56 -21.47
C VAL A 365 -13.47 20.55 -20.97
N ALA A 366 -14.23 19.48 -21.18
CA ALA A 366 -15.66 19.40 -20.79
C ALA A 366 -15.93 18.80 -19.39
N HIS A 367 -14.90 18.43 -18.60
CA HIS A 367 -15.07 17.92 -17.23
C HIS A 367 -14.37 18.72 -16.13
N ILE A 368 -13.91 19.94 -16.45
CA ILE A 368 -13.57 20.96 -15.46
C ILE A 368 -14.49 22.16 -15.70
N GLY A 369 -15.69 22.12 -15.12
CA GLY A 369 -16.62 23.24 -15.11
C GLY A 369 -16.12 24.35 -14.19
N ILE A 370 -15.67 25.46 -14.77
CA ILE A 370 -15.46 26.74 -14.09
C ILE A 370 -16.79 27.49 -14.09
N ASP A 371 -17.31 27.79 -12.91
CA ASP A 371 -18.36 28.78 -12.68
C ASP A 371 -17.75 30.19 -12.74
N GLN A 372 -17.76 30.79 -13.93
CA GLN A 372 -17.59 32.25 -14.11
C GLN A 372 -18.29 32.73 -15.38
N ARG A 373 -19.48 33.33 -15.23
CA ARG A 373 -19.97 34.41 -16.11
C ARG A 373 -20.89 35.35 -15.36
N LEU A 374 -20.37 36.50 -14.94
CA LEU A 374 -21.11 37.77 -14.90
C LEU A 374 -20.14 38.95 -15.11
N HIS A 375 -19.84 39.23 -16.38
CA HIS A 375 -19.49 40.54 -16.92
C HIS A 375 -20.27 40.64 -18.24
N ALA A 376 -21.01 41.70 -18.58
CA ALA A 376 -20.92 43.09 -18.19
C ALA A 376 -22.24 43.81 -18.54
N HIS A 377 -22.56 44.89 -17.82
CA HIS A 377 -23.27 46.02 -18.40
C HIS A 377 -22.88 47.34 -17.68
N SER A 378 -22.56 48.35 -18.51
CA SER A 378 -22.36 49.80 -18.26
C SER A 378 -21.31 50.22 -17.23
N LYS A 379 -20.15 50.79 -17.61
CA LYS A 379 -19.93 52.19 -18.04
C LYS A 379 -20.69 53.23 -17.21
N GLY A 380 -19.94 54.02 -16.42
CA GLY A 380 -20.26 55.43 -16.14
C GLY A 380 -20.17 55.83 -14.66
N SER A 381 -19.21 56.73 -14.35
CA SER A 381 -19.04 57.51 -13.11
C SER A 381 -18.72 56.67 -11.85
N GLU A 382 -17.83 57.04 -10.93
CA GLU A 382 -17.51 58.35 -10.39
C GLU A 382 -16.04 58.48 -10.01
N VAL A 383 -15.55 59.69 -10.22
CA VAL A 383 -14.38 60.27 -9.59
C VAL A 383 -14.86 60.91 -8.27
N SER A 384 -14.04 60.77 -7.22
CA SER A 384 -13.84 61.72 -6.11
C SER A 384 -14.31 61.34 -4.69
N ARG A 385 -13.33 61.44 -3.77
CA ARG A 385 -13.34 62.03 -2.41
C ARG A 385 -13.94 61.19 -1.27
N LEU A 386 -13.14 60.85 -0.25
CA LEU A 386 -12.71 61.66 0.91
C LEU A 386 -13.84 61.96 1.92
N ALA A 387 -13.60 61.51 3.15
CA ALA A 387 -14.09 62.04 4.42
C ALA A 387 -15.59 61.87 4.78
N LYS A 388 -15.90 60.89 5.63
CA LYS A 388 -16.13 61.03 7.09
C LYS A 388 -16.67 59.73 7.67
#